data_AF-A0A7Y4TMK3-F1
#
_entry.id   AF-A0A7Y4TMK3-F1
#
_cell.length_a   1.000
_cell.length_b   1.000
_cell.length_c   1.000
_cell.angle_alpha   90.00
_cell.angle_beta   90.00
_cell.angle_gamma   90.00
#
_symmetry.space_group_name_H-M   'P 1'
#
loop_
_entity.id
_entity.type
_entity.pdbx_description
1 polymer ?
#
loop_
_entity_poly.entity_id
_entity_poly.type
_entity_poly.pdbx_seq_one_letter_code
_entity_poly.pdbx_strand_id
1 'polypeptide(L)'
;MTRATCSATLLTVTLLWLALGAGGTAQAQAPTPAPQPVQIPDAATVLEGIPTVREDSSERRSERRLLDPAEAASNRLNVRIREGKLYWSSQADSPLQLDAIDGFTYLSSPSRPGSYIKLTRLNDRITYVEHLDMPTGQVTYWGELRIVVGR
;
A
#
# COMPACT_ATOMS: atom_id res chain seq x y z
N MET A 1 15.66 -24.60 56.79
CA MET A 1 16.23 -25.81 57.44
C MET A 1 15.89 -26.96 56.51
N THR A 2 16.78 -27.76 55.90
CA THR A 2 18.15 -28.16 56.22
C THR A 2 18.75 -28.76 54.93
N ARG A 3 20.02 -28.49 54.63
CA ARG A 3 20.78 -29.23 53.62
C ARG A 3 21.00 -30.67 54.10
N ALA A 4 21.00 -31.64 53.18
CA ALA A 4 21.69 -32.91 53.38
C ALA A 4 22.23 -33.45 52.05
N THR A 5 23.55 -33.55 52.04
CA THR A 5 24.48 -34.15 51.08
C THR A 5 24.46 -35.68 51.12
N CYS A 6 24.83 -36.33 50.00
CA CYS A 6 26.04 -37.16 49.82
C CYS A 6 25.86 -38.47 49.03
N SER A 7 26.80 -38.64 48.07
CA SER A 7 27.53 -39.87 47.68
C SER A 7 26.76 -41.02 47.02
N ALA A 8 27.33 -41.85 46.16
CA ALA A 8 28.45 -41.84 45.20
C ALA A 8 28.42 -43.28 44.64
N THR A 9 28.42 -43.48 43.33
CA THR A 9 28.82 -44.79 42.78
C THR A 9 29.53 -44.58 41.46
N LEU A 10 30.82 -44.90 41.46
CA LEU A 10 31.69 -44.97 40.31
C LEU A 10 31.24 -46.11 39.38
N LEU A 11 31.29 -45.85 38.07
CA LEU A 11 31.55 -46.88 37.07
C LEU A 11 32.51 -46.28 36.04
N THR A 12 33.79 -46.50 36.31
CA THR A 12 34.88 -46.39 35.36
C THR A 12 34.73 -47.49 34.31
N VAL A 13 34.59 -47.11 33.04
CA VAL A 13 34.96 -47.97 31.90
C VAL A 13 35.85 -47.14 30.98
N THR A 14 36.96 -47.76 30.64
CA THR A 14 38.17 -47.16 30.08
C THR A 14 38.16 -47.20 28.55
N LEU A 15 38.79 -46.17 27.94
CA LEU A 15 39.61 -46.19 26.71
C LEU A 15 38.95 -46.65 25.37
N LEU A 16 38.89 -45.76 24.37
CA LEU A 16 39.63 -45.94 23.10
C LEU A 16 39.63 -44.71 22.16
N TRP A 17 40.84 -44.24 21.88
CA TRP A 17 41.42 -43.54 20.72
C TRP A 17 40.55 -42.84 19.63
N LEU A 18 40.86 -41.53 19.51
CA LEU A 18 41.19 -40.78 18.29
C LEU A 18 40.84 -41.39 16.91
N ALA A 19 39.99 -40.69 16.17
CA ALA A 19 40.13 -40.56 14.72
C ALA A 19 40.00 -39.07 14.34
N LEU A 20 41.11 -38.45 13.95
CA LEU A 20 41.12 -37.26 13.11
C LEU A 20 40.47 -37.64 11.77
N GLY A 21 39.29 -37.09 11.50
CA GLY A 21 38.66 -37.11 10.18
C GLY A 21 38.60 -35.68 9.65
N ALA A 22 39.46 -35.39 8.68
CA ALA A 22 39.53 -34.13 7.97
C ALA A 22 38.24 -33.81 7.20
N GLY A 23 37.95 -32.51 7.04
CA GLY A 23 37.27 -32.02 5.85
C GLY A 23 35.75 -31.92 5.88
N GLY A 24 35.13 -31.64 7.03
CA GLY A 24 33.78 -31.06 7.03
C GLY A 24 33.87 -29.59 6.60
N THR A 25 33.80 -29.30 5.29
CA THR A 25 33.61 -27.92 4.83
C THR A 25 32.26 -27.45 5.35
N ALA A 26 32.27 -26.71 6.46
CA ALA A 26 31.15 -25.88 6.85
C ALA A 26 30.88 -24.95 5.66
N GLN A 27 29.84 -25.23 4.87
CA GLN A 27 29.31 -24.27 3.93
C GLN A 27 28.80 -23.11 4.79
N ALA A 28 29.63 -22.07 4.91
CA ALA A 28 29.19 -20.77 5.36
C ALA A 28 27.97 -20.43 4.50
N GLN A 29 26.78 -20.38 5.11
CA GLN A 29 25.60 -19.87 4.45
C GLN A 29 25.98 -18.47 3.96
N ALA A 30 25.95 -18.27 2.65
CA ALA A 30 26.12 -16.96 2.06
C ALA A 30 25.12 -16.02 2.76
N PRO A 31 25.55 -14.82 3.21
CA PRO A 31 24.67 -13.90 3.88
C PRO A 31 23.45 -13.68 2.99
N THR A 32 22.26 -14.01 3.52
CA THR A 32 21.00 -13.72 2.83
C THR A 32 21.03 -12.24 2.48
N PRO A 33 20.86 -11.86 1.19
CA PRO A 33 20.87 -10.45 0.83
C PRO A 33 19.82 -9.75 1.68
N ALA A 34 20.25 -8.71 2.41
CA ALA A 34 19.36 -7.89 3.21
C ALA A 34 18.22 -7.37 2.32
N PRO A 35 16.97 -7.29 2.82
CA PRO A 35 15.88 -6.71 2.06
C PRO A 35 16.31 -5.34 1.56
N GLN A 36 16.45 -5.19 0.24
CA GLN A 36 16.74 -3.89 -0.35
C GLN A 36 15.49 -3.02 -0.18
N PRO A 37 15.59 -1.82 0.42
CA PRO A 37 14.46 -0.91 0.47
C PRO A 37 14.03 -0.59 -0.97
N VAL A 38 12.74 -0.76 -1.27
CA VAL A 38 12.19 -0.34 -2.56
C VAL A 38 12.32 1.19 -2.64
N GLN A 39 13.21 1.67 -3.52
CA GLN A 39 13.34 3.10 -3.79
C GLN A 39 12.21 3.50 -4.74
N ILE A 40 11.20 4.20 -4.20
CA ILE A 40 10.15 4.81 -5.03
C ILE A 40 10.73 6.13 -5.56
N PRO A 41 10.78 6.34 -6.89
CA PRO A 41 11.24 7.60 -7.45
C PRO A 41 10.46 8.79 -6.90
N ASP A 42 11.14 9.91 -6.70
CA ASP A 42 10.47 11.15 -6.36
C ASP A 42 9.46 11.52 -7.46
N ALA A 43 8.24 11.90 -7.05
CA ALA A 43 7.11 12.19 -7.93
C ALA A 43 6.52 11.00 -8.70
N ALA A 44 6.83 9.75 -8.32
CA ALA A 44 6.20 8.57 -8.91
C ALA A 44 4.67 8.59 -8.74
N THR A 45 3.94 8.21 -9.79
CA THR A 45 2.51 7.90 -9.67
C THR A 45 2.39 6.62 -8.85
N VAL A 46 1.54 6.64 -7.83
CA VAL A 46 1.34 5.52 -6.90
C VAL A 46 -0.05 4.90 -7.05
N LEU A 47 -1.05 5.72 -7.39
CA LEU A 47 -2.41 5.26 -7.68
C LEU A 47 -2.89 5.85 -9.01
N GLU A 48 -3.53 5.01 -9.80
CA GLU A 48 -4.10 5.36 -11.09
C GLU A 48 -5.52 4.78 -11.18
N GLY A 49 -6.50 5.59 -11.53
CA GLY A 49 -7.89 5.17 -11.66
C GLY A 49 -8.47 5.51 -13.03
N ILE A 50 -9.12 4.56 -13.68
CA ILE A 50 -9.85 4.81 -14.93
C ILE A 50 -11.34 4.87 -14.59
N PRO A 51 -11.99 6.04 -14.73
CA PRO A 51 -13.41 6.14 -14.47
C PRO A 51 -14.21 5.46 -15.58
N THR A 52 -15.32 4.84 -15.21
CA THR A 52 -16.28 4.23 -16.13
C THR A 52 -17.64 4.91 -16.07
N VAL A 53 -17.94 5.55 -14.94
CA VAL A 53 -19.18 6.28 -14.69
C VAL A 53 -18.83 7.69 -14.24
N ARG A 54 -19.59 8.65 -14.74
CA ARG A 54 -19.60 10.05 -14.27
C ARG A 54 -21.01 10.41 -13.85
N GLU A 55 -21.12 11.15 -12.76
CA GLU A 55 -22.34 11.80 -12.34
C GLU A 55 -22.06 13.28 -12.16
N ASP A 56 -22.83 14.11 -12.86
CA ASP A 56 -22.86 15.55 -12.68
C ASP A 56 -24.10 15.88 -11.85
N SER A 57 -23.90 16.51 -10.70
CA SER A 57 -24.98 16.91 -9.79
C SER A 57 -24.96 18.42 -9.59
N SER A 58 -26.14 19.02 -9.58
CA SER A 58 -26.38 20.45 -9.35
C SER A 58 -27.65 20.60 -8.53
N GLU A 59 -27.97 21.82 -8.08
CA GLU A 59 -29.19 22.10 -7.32
C GLU A 59 -30.48 21.63 -8.00
N ARG A 60 -30.50 21.59 -9.35
CA ARG A 60 -31.72 21.33 -10.12
C ARG A 60 -31.74 19.96 -10.80
N ARG A 61 -30.59 19.32 -10.96
CA ARG A 61 -30.46 18.12 -11.78
C ARG A 61 -29.25 17.30 -11.36
N SER A 62 -29.43 15.99 -11.36
CA SER A 62 -28.35 15.02 -11.31
C SER A 62 -28.45 14.12 -12.54
N GLU A 63 -27.34 13.94 -13.25
CA GLU A 63 -27.27 13.11 -14.45
C GLU A 63 -26.09 12.16 -14.33
N ARG A 64 -26.37 10.86 -14.47
CA ARG A 64 -25.37 9.80 -14.41
C ARG A 64 -25.26 9.12 -15.77
N ARG A 65 -24.03 8.90 -16.23
CA ARG A 65 -23.76 8.28 -17.53
C ARG A 65 -22.48 7.47 -17.52
N LEU A 66 -22.41 6.54 -18.47
CA LEU A 66 -21.18 5.83 -18.80
C LEU A 66 -20.24 6.77 -19.57
N LEU A 67 -18.95 6.61 -19.30
CA LEU A 67 -17.89 7.26 -20.06
C LEU A 67 -17.47 6.35 -21.21
N ASP A 68 -17.27 6.92 -22.39
CA ASP A 68 -16.56 6.22 -23.45
C ASP A 68 -15.05 6.14 -23.11
N PRO A 69 -14.26 5.29 -23.79
CA PRO A 69 -12.85 5.11 -23.47
C PRO A 69 -11.99 6.38 -23.58
N ALA A 70 -12.31 7.28 -24.51
CA ALA A 70 -11.54 8.51 -24.71
C ALA A 70 -11.80 9.49 -23.57
N GLU A 71 -13.07 9.65 -23.18
CA GLU A 71 -13.45 10.48 -22.05
C GLU A 71 -12.96 9.90 -20.72
N ALA A 72 -13.02 8.57 -20.56
CA ALA A 72 -12.45 7.89 -19.40
C ALA A 72 -10.94 8.17 -19.27
N ALA A 73 -10.20 8.13 -20.38
CA ALA A 73 -8.78 8.42 -20.39
C ALA A 73 -8.46 9.87 -20.02
N SER A 74 -9.26 10.85 -20.47
CA SER A 74 -9.05 12.26 -20.14
C SER A 74 -9.40 12.61 -18.68
N ASN A 75 -10.25 11.81 -18.02
CA ASN A 75 -10.67 12.00 -16.63
C ASN A 75 -9.98 11.03 -15.67
N ARG A 76 -8.83 10.50 -16.05
CA ARG A 76 -8.07 9.54 -15.23
C ARG A 76 -7.68 10.15 -13.88
N LEU A 77 -7.98 9.44 -12.81
CA LEU A 77 -7.48 9.73 -11.49
C LEU A 77 -5.98 9.43 -11.43
N ASN A 78 -5.17 10.39 -10.99
CA ASN A 78 -3.76 10.17 -10.70
C ASN A 78 -3.40 10.71 -9.32
N VAL A 79 -2.74 9.88 -8.52
CA VAL A 79 -2.13 10.25 -7.25
C VAL A 79 -0.65 9.93 -7.30
N ARG A 80 0.18 10.91 -6.97
CA ARG A 80 1.64 10.77 -6.91
C ARG A 80 2.16 10.92 -5.50
N ILE A 81 3.33 10.36 -5.26
CA ILE A 81 4.08 10.57 -4.01
C ILE A 81 5.25 11.52 -4.26
N ARG A 82 5.42 12.51 -3.39
CA ARG A 82 6.56 13.44 -3.41
C ARG A 82 6.94 13.74 -1.98
N GLU A 83 8.21 13.54 -1.63
CA GLU A 83 8.71 13.76 -0.26
C GLU A 83 7.89 13.01 0.80
N GLY A 84 7.48 11.77 0.49
CA GLY A 84 6.65 10.94 1.38
C GLY A 84 5.19 11.39 1.54
N LYS A 85 4.74 12.41 0.80
CA LYS A 85 3.36 12.92 0.83
C LYS A 85 2.61 12.61 -0.45
N LEU A 86 1.30 12.38 -0.32
CA LEU A 86 0.42 12.11 -1.45
C LEU A 86 -0.09 13.42 -2.05
N TYR A 87 -0.15 13.46 -3.38
CA TYR A 87 -0.67 14.59 -4.15
C TYR A 87 -1.62 14.11 -5.25
N TRP A 88 -2.75 14.79 -5.38
CA TRP A 88 -3.75 14.55 -6.40
C TRP A 88 -3.35 15.23 -7.70
N SER A 89 -2.55 14.55 -8.51
CA SER A 89 -1.95 15.17 -9.71
C SER A 89 -2.95 15.44 -10.81
N SER A 90 -4.03 14.66 -10.92
CA SER A 90 -5.14 14.98 -11.83
C SER A 90 -5.96 16.21 -11.38
N GLN A 91 -5.72 16.75 -10.19
CA GLN A 91 -6.46 17.87 -9.61
C GLN A 91 -5.52 18.99 -9.14
N ALA A 92 -4.78 19.55 -10.09
CA ALA A 92 -3.85 20.66 -9.87
C ALA A 92 -2.80 20.39 -8.78
N ASP A 93 -2.39 19.13 -8.64
CA ASP A 93 -1.35 18.72 -7.69
C ASP A 93 -1.64 19.09 -6.23
N SER A 94 -2.91 19.01 -5.84
CA SER A 94 -3.35 19.33 -4.48
C SER A 94 -2.82 18.29 -3.48
N PRO A 95 -2.34 18.69 -2.28
CA PRO A 95 -1.93 17.74 -1.25
C PRO A 95 -3.14 16.92 -0.76
N LEU A 96 -2.88 15.66 -0.42
CA LEU A 96 -3.86 14.73 0.10
C LEU A 96 -3.53 14.32 1.55
N GLN A 97 -4.58 14.17 2.35
CA GLN A 97 -4.56 13.56 3.67
C GLN A 97 -5.24 12.20 3.59
N LEU A 98 -4.64 11.21 4.26
CA LEU A 98 -5.15 9.84 4.32
C LEU A 98 -5.90 9.64 5.62
N ASP A 99 -7.16 9.26 5.52
CA ASP A 99 -8.02 8.95 6.66
C ASP A 99 -8.68 7.58 6.47
N ALA A 100 -9.00 6.91 7.58
CA ALA A 100 -9.78 5.68 7.60
C ALA A 100 -11.05 5.89 8.43
N ILE A 101 -12.22 5.82 7.81
CA ILE A 101 -13.51 6.12 8.42
C ILE A 101 -14.49 5.01 8.05
N ASP A 102 -15.15 4.42 9.05
CA ASP A 102 -16.17 3.36 8.88
C ASP A 102 -15.76 2.21 7.97
N GLY A 103 -14.48 1.80 8.04
CA GLY A 103 -13.93 0.71 7.23
C GLY A 103 -13.58 1.08 5.79
N PHE A 104 -13.68 2.36 5.43
CA PHE A 104 -13.25 2.89 4.13
C PHE A 104 -11.99 3.74 4.27
N THR A 105 -11.18 3.76 3.20
CA THR A 105 -10.02 4.65 3.10
C THR A 105 -10.39 5.88 2.28
N TYR A 106 -10.08 7.05 2.80
CA TYR A 106 -10.30 8.33 2.16
C TYR A 106 -8.97 9.05 1.92
N LEU A 107 -8.84 9.65 0.74
CA LEU A 107 -7.83 10.64 0.43
C LEU A 107 -8.56 11.97 0.21
N SER A 108 -8.46 12.89 1.16
CA SER A 108 -9.12 14.19 1.11
C SER A 108 -8.11 15.30 0.86
N SER A 109 -8.53 16.41 0.24
CA SER A 109 -7.63 17.55 0.03
C SER A 109 -8.02 18.73 0.92
N PRO A 110 -7.17 19.18 1.85
CA PRO A 110 -7.45 20.35 2.69
C PRO A 110 -7.67 21.64 1.89
N SER A 111 -7.03 21.76 0.72
CA SER A 111 -7.19 22.89 -0.19
C SER A 111 -8.46 22.84 -1.02
N ARG A 112 -9.22 21.73 -0.98
CA ARG A 112 -10.49 21.57 -1.69
C ARG A 112 -11.54 20.92 -0.76
N PRO A 113 -12.11 21.69 0.17
CA PRO A 113 -13.16 21.19 1.06
C PRO A 113 -14.26 20.48 0.28
N GLY A 114 -14.80 19.40 0.86
CA GLY A 114 -15.83 18.58 0.21
C GLY A 114 -15.30 17.61 -0.86
N SER A 115 -14.11 17.82 -1.44
CA SER A 115 -13.54 16.93 -2.46
C SER A 115 -12.72 15.79 -1.83
N TYR A 116 -12.92 14.56 -2.32
CA TYR A 116 -12.24 13.37 -1.80
C TYR A 116 -12.14 12.25 -2.82
N ILE A 117 -11.25 11.31 -2.56
CA ILE A 117 -11.20 9.99 -3.20
C ILE A 117 -11.49 8.95 -2.12
N LYS A 118 -12.55 8.18 -2.29
CA LYS A 118 -12.91 7.06 -1.43
C LYS A 118 -12.49 5.76 -2.09
N LEU A 119 -11.74 4.93 -1.39
CA LEU A 119 -11.24 3.64 -1.86
C LEU A 119 -12.00 2.51 -1.17
N THR A 120 -12.40 1.50 -1.94
CA THR A 120 -13.02 0.28 -1.43
C THR A 120 -12.34 -0.93 -2.03
N ARG A 121 -11.94 -1.89 -1.19
CA ARG A 121 -11.44 -3.18 -1.67
C ARG A 121 -12.60 -4.15 -1.77
N LEU A 122 -12.79 -4.72 -2.95
CA LEU A 122 -13.77 -5.77 -3.19
C LEU A 122 -13.03 -6.96 -3.81
N ASN A 123 -12.84 -8.00 -3.01
CA ASN A 123 -12.06 -9.19 -3.38
C ASN A 123 -10.62 -8.83 -3.81
N ASP A 124 -10.29 -9.13 -5.06
CA ASP A 124 -9.02 -8.91 -5.73
C ASP A 124 -8.91 -7.52 -6.40
N ARG A 125 -9.97 -6.70 -6.34
CA ARG A 125 -10.01 -5.39 -6.98
C ARG A 125 -10.10 -4.25 -5.97
N ILE A 126 -9.58 -3.10 -6.37
CA ILE A 126 -9.79 -1.84 -5.67
C ILE A 126 -10.69 -0.99 -6.57
N THR A 127 -11.84 -0.60 -6.05
CA THR A 127 -12.71 0.39 -6.69
C THR A 127 -12.53 1.73 -5.99
N TYR A 128 -12.81 2.80 -6.72
CA TYR A 128 -12.77 4.13 -6.15
C TYR A 128 -14.02 4.94 -6.52
N VAL A 129 -14.29 5.92 -5.67
CA VAL A 129 -15.18 7.04 -5.93
C VAL A 129 -14.35 8.30 -5.82
N GLU A 130 -14.29 9.11 -6.87
CA GLU A 130 -13.67 10.43 -6.86
C GLU A 130 -14.78 11.46 -6.85
N HIS A 131 -14.88 12.25 -5.79
CA HIS A 131 -15.89 13.28 -5.63
C HIS A 131 -15.23 14.66 -5.64
N LEU A 132 -15.72 15.51 -6.52
CA LEU A 132 -15.26 16.88 -6.71
C LEU A 132 -16.40 17.83 -6.37
N ASP A 133 -16.22 18.60 -5.30
CA ASP A 133 -17.11 19.70 -4.95
C ASP A 133 -16.64 20.97 -5.66
N MET A 134 -17.55 21.61 -6.39
CA MET A 134 -17.26 22.76 -7.23
C MET A 134 -18.29 23.86 -6.99
N PRO A 135 -17.98 25.13 -7.30
CA PRO A 135 -18.90 26.25 -7.05
C PRO A 135 -20.28 26.11 -7.70
N THR A 136 -20.38 25.36 -8.81
CA THR A 136 -21.61 25.21 -9.60
C THR A 136 -22.26 23.83 -9.50
N GLY A 137 -21.76 22.97 -8.61
CA GLY A 137 -22.25 21.61 -8.45
C GLY A 137 -21.14 20.63 -8.09
N GLN A 138 -21.45 19.35 -8.21
CA GLN A 138 -20.55 18.26 -7.86
C GLN A 138 -20.36 17.33 -9.03
N VAL A 139 -19.16 16.81 -9.17
CA VAL A 139 -18.89 15.73 -10.12
C VAL A 139 -18.36 14.54 -9.34
N THR A 140 -18.96 13.38 -9.60
CA THR A 140 -18.50 12.13 -9.02
C THR A 140 -18.14 11.15 -10.12
N TYR A 141 -16.96 10.54 -9.99
CA TYR A 141 -16.49 9.48 -10.86
C TYR A 141 -16.42 8.16 -10.11
N TRP A 142 -16.73 7.06 -10.79
CA TRP A 142 -16.52 5.70 -10.29
C TRP A 142 -15.66 4.91 -11.25
N GLY A 143 -14.73 4.14 -10.71
CA GLY A 143 -13.84 3.33 -11.52
C GLY A 143 -13.09 2.27 -10.75
N GLU A 144 -12.22 1.56 -11.47
CA GLU A 144 -11.24 0.64 -10.91
C GLU A 144 -9.94 1.41 -10.67
N LEU A 145 -9.33 1.17 -9.52
CA LEU A 145 -8.05 1.73 -9.12
C LEU A 145 -6.95 0.67 -9.24
N ARG A 146 -5.78 1.10 -9.70
CA ARG A 146 -4.56 0.30 -9.73
C ARG A 146 -3.47 0.96 -8.93
N ILE A 147 -2.69 0.14 -8.23
CA ILE A 147 -1.45 0.54 -7.57
C ILE A 147 -0.33 0.40 -8.62
N VAL A 148 0.41 1.48 -8.87
CA VAL A 148 1.33 1.57 -10.03
C VAL A 148 2.77 1.94 -9.66
N VAL A 149 3.20 1.59 -8.43
CA VAL A 149 4.52 1.91 -7.88
C VAL A 149 5.65 1.58 -8.87
N GLY A 150 6.39 2.60 -9.32
CA GLY A 150 7.67 2.43 -10.03
C GLY A 150 7.59 2.12 -11.54
N ARG A 151 6.59 2.64 -12.26
CA ARG A 151 6.64 2.72 -13.73
C ARG A 151 7.42 3.94 -14.22
#